data_AF-A0AAD5Q4S8-F1
#
_entry.id   AF-A0AAD5Q4S8-F1
#
_cell.length_a   1.000
_cell.length_b   1.000
_cell.length_c   1.000
_cell.angle_alpha   90.00
_cell.angle_beta   90.00
_cell.angle_gamma   90.00
#
_symmetry.space_group_name_H-M   'P 1'
#
loop_
_entity.id
_entity.type
_entity.pdbx_description
1 polymer ?
#
loop_
_entity_poly.entity_id
_entity_poly.type
_entity_poly.pdbx_seq_one_letter_code
_entity_poly.pdbx_strand_id
1 'polypeptide(L)'
;MYFLDSHGYTNRTRFPHSRSRYDWIKPSQIALYRRLASAHMDANNSVPAILFFHIPLVEYAAVSTSQARGGARRESVTSSDVSTNLFSTLVDIGDVKATFVGHDHLNDDCRLREGIQLCYGGSVGLTRAYGSGAVARRARVIEWSSRGSQTPIRALRTWTRLLTEPAQRHDEHVLYEETRESPP
;
A
#
# COMPACT_ATOMS: atom_id res chain seq x y z
N MET A 1 -12.12 1.25 -0.58
CA MET A 1 -10.78 1.89 -0.68
C MET A 1 -10.68 2.93 0.41
N TYR A 2 -9.53 3.01 1.08
CA TYR A 2 -9.30 3.95 2.18
C TYR A 2 -8.10 4.85 1.90
N PHE A 3 -8.11 6.05 2.48
CA PHE A 3 -7.02 7.01 2.42
C PHE A 3 -6.75 7.52 3.83
N LEU A 4 -5.49 7.48 4.25
CA LEU A 4 -5.04 8.02 5.53
C LEU A 4 -3.92 9.02 5.30
N ASP A 5 -3.92 10.07 6.10
CA ASP A 5 -2.87 11.08 6.09
C ASP A 5 -1.75 10.69 7.05
N SER A 6 -0.61 10.29 6.47
CA SER A 6 0.62 10.04 7.22
C SER A 6 1.32 11.32 7.68
N HIS A 7 0.78 12.49 7.30
CA HIS A 7 1.34 13.81 7.52
C HIS A 7 2.72 13.95 6.83
N GLY A 8 3.49 14.98 7.21
CA GLY A 8 4.82 15.25 6.66
C GLY A 8 5.92 15.07 7.70
N TYR A 9 6.36 16.17 8.28
CA TYR A 9 7.41 16.19 9.30
C TYR A 9 6.82 16.24 10.71
N THR A 10 7.50 15.59 11.66
CA THR A 10 7.11 15.65 13.07
C THR A 10 7.05 17.10 13.55
N ASN A 11 5.92 17.51 14.12
CA ASN A 11 5.80 18.81 14.78
C ASN A 11 6.64 18.81 16.07
N ARG A 12 7.85 19.37 15.98
CA ARG A 12 8.83 19.42 17.09
C ARG A 12 8.38 20.30 18.25
N THR A 13 7.51 21.28 18.03
CA THR A 13 6.94 22.10 19.11
C THR A 13 5.96 21.28 19.96
N ARG A 14 5.13 20.45 19.30
CA ARG A 14 4.16 19.57 19.98
C ARG A 14 4.80 18.30 20.54
N PHE A 15 5.82 17.77 19.89
CA PHE A 15 6.50 16.53 20.25
C PHE A 15 8.03 16.73 20.36
N PRO A 16 8.50 17.50 21.36
CA PRO A 16 9.91 17.90 21.46
C PRO A 16 10.87 16.72 21.68
N HIS A 17 10.39 15.62 22.28
CA HIS A 17 11.20 14.43 22.58
C HIS A 17 11.07 13.30 21.55
N SER A 18 10.23 13.46 20.51
CA SER A 18 10.13 12.45 19.46
C SER A 18 11.45 12.35 18.71
N ARG A 19 11.94 11.15 18.41
CA ARG A 19 13.13 10.98 17.55
C ARG A 19 12.75 10.88 16.07
N SER A 20 11.49 10.57 15.76
CA SER A 20 11.02 10.41 14.39
C SER A 20 11.15 11.68 13.58
N ARG A 21 11.81 11.59 12.41
CA ARG A 21 11.86 12.69 11.44
C ARG A 21 10.47 12.97 10.87
N TYR A 22 9.78 11.91 10.50
CA TYR A 22 8.47 11.98 9.88
C TYR A 22 7.35 11.79 10.88
N ASP A 23 6.26 12.50 10.62
CA ASP A 23 5.07 12.35 11.42
C ASP A 23 4.37 11.01 11.09
N TRP A 24 3.27 10.71 11.76
CA TRP A 24 2.62 9.39 11.70
C TRP A 24 1.10 9.49 11.66
N ILE A 25 0.49 8.41 11.17
CA ILE A 25 -0.97 8.23 11.14
C ILE A 25 -1.51 8.29 12.57
N LYS A 26 -2.52 9.14 12.79
CA LYS A 26 -3.03 9.43 14.13
C LYS A 26 -4.05 8.39 14.60
N PRO A 27 -4.14 8.13 15.92
CA PRO A 27 -5.13 7.21 16.47
C PRO A 27 -6.58 7.49 16.04
N SER A 28 -6.94 8.77 15.85
CA SER A 28 -8.27 9.17 15.36
C SER A 28 -8.56 8.66 13.93
N GLN A 29 -7.55 8.63 13.06
CA GLN A 29 -7.68 8.09 11.70
C GLN A 29 -7.83 6.57 11.72
N ILE A 30 -7.10 5.88 12.60
CA ILE A 30 -7.24 4.43 12.80
C ILE A 30 -8.65 4.11 13.33
N ALA A 31 -9.13 4.88 14.32
CA ALA A 31 -10.49 4.73 14.84
C ALA A 31 -11.56 4.98 13.76
N LEU A 32 -11.34 5.93 12.86
CA LEU A 32 -12.22 6.15 11.70
C LEU A 32 -12.20 4.94 10.75
N TYR A 33 -11.01 4.43 10.40
CA TYR A 33 -10.89 3.23 9.58
C TYR A 33 -11.64 2.05 10.19
N ARG A 34 -11.48 1.76 11.49
CA ARG A 34 -12.22 0.68 12.17
C ARG A 34 -13.72 0.81 11.99
N ARG A 35 -14.27 2.02 12.23
CA ARG A 35 -15.72 2.26 12.07
C ARG A 35 -16.19 2.03 10.64
N LEU A 36 -15.43 2.51 9.65
CA LEU A 36 -15.78 2.34 8.24
C LEU A 36 -15.69 0.87 7.82
N ALA A 37 -14.63 0.16 8.22
CA ALA A 37 -14.47 -1.26 7.94
C ALA A 37 -15.64 -2.07 8.54
N SER A 38 -15.98 -1.84 9.81
CA SER A 38 -17.12 -2.51 10.45
C SER A 38 -18.46 -2.21 9.75
N ALA A 39 -18.67 -0.99 9.25
CA ALA A 39 -19.88 -0.63 8.51
C ALA A 39 -19.98 -1.28 7.11
N HIS A 40 -18.87 -1.82 6.59
CA HIS A 40 -18.80 -2.53 5.31
C HIS A 40 -18.64 -4.05 5.47
N MET A 41 -18.62 -4.53 6.71
CA MET A 41 -18.56 -5.96 7.03
C MET A 41 -19.96 -6.49 7.29
N ASP A 42 -20.55 -7.09 6.26
CA ASP A 42 -21.73 -7.95 6.40
C ASP A 42 -21.33 -9.43 6.33
N ALA A 43 -22.03 -10.29 7.06
CA ALA A 43 -21.73 -11.72 7.19
C ALA A 43 -21.58 -12.46 5.84
N ASN A 44 -22.19 -11.94 4.77
CA ASN A 44 -22.15 -12.53 3.42
C ASN A 44 -21.41 -11.67 2.38
N ASN A 45 -20.82 -10.53 2.75
CA ASN A 45 -20.31 -9.59 1.74
C ASN A 45 -19.10 -8.74 2.16
N SER A 46 -18.08 -9.33 2.79
CA SER A 46 -16.79 -8.64 2.95
C SER A 46 -16.18 -8.29 1.58
N VAL A 47 -16.11 -7.00 1.25
CA VAL A 47 -15.50 -6.50 0.01
C VAL A 47 -14.02 -6.24 0.30
N PRO A 48 -13.08 -6.90 -0.39
CA PRO A 48 -11.67 -6.66 -0.14
C PRO A 48 -11.31 -5.21 -0.49
N ALA A 49 -10.53 -4.59 0.39
CA ALA A 49 -10.18 -3.19 0.30
C ALA A 49 -8.68 -3.00 -0.01
N ILE A 50 -8.35 -1.78 -0.40
CA ILE A 50 -6.98 -1.29 -0.50
C ILE A 50 -6.87 0.04 0.25
N LEU A 51 -5.68 0.34 0.75
CA LEU A 51 -5.43 1.50 1.60
C LEU A 51 -4.23 2.31 1.07
N PHE A 52 -4.37 3.63 1.03
CA PHE A 52 -3.32 4.55 0.59
C PHE A 52 -2.89 5.48 1.73
N PHE A 53 -1.58 5.71 1.84
CA PHE A 53 -0.97 6.73 2.69
C PHE A 53 0.44 7.03 2.17
N HIS A 54 1.01 8.20 2.44
CA HIS A 54 2.22 8.61 1.72
C HIS A 54 3.52 8.02 2.29
N ILE A 55 3.74 8.18 3.60
CA ILE A 55 4.97 7.76 4.29
C ILE A 55 4.83 6.31 4.78
N PRO A 56 5.78 5.41 4.47
CA PRO A 56 5.68 4.00 4.84
C PRO A 56 5.62 3.80 6.35
N LEU A 57 4.97 2.71 6.76
CA LEU A 57 5.01 2.25 8.15
C LEU A 57 6.34 1.54 8.43
N VAL A 58 6.69 1.38 9.70
CA VAL A 58 7.88 0.61 10.13
C VAL A 58 7.88 -0.82 9.57
N GLU A 59 6.70 -1.39 9.34
CA GLU A 59 6.53 -2.72 8.79
C GLU A 59 7.06 -2.86 7.36
N TYR A 60 7.09 -1.79 6.55
CA TYR A 60 7.68 -1.81 5.20
C TYR A 60 9.19 -2.10 5.24
N ALA A 61 9.88 -1.53 6.24
CA ALA A 61 11.31 -1.73 6.44
C ALA A 61 11.62 -3.16 6.94
N ALA A 62 10.73 -3.73 7.76
CA ALA A 62 10.91 -5.03 8.39
C ALA A 62 10.64 -6.24 7.48
N VAL A 63 10.08 -6.05 6.27
CA VAL A 63 9.73 -7.18 5.39
C VAL A 63 10.96 -7.78 4.71
N SER A 64 11.17 -9.09 4.90
CA SER A 64 12.20 -9.90 4.22
C SER A 64 12.20 -9.72 2.70
N THR A 65 13.37 -9.80 2.08
CA THR A 65 13.53 -9.82 0.61
C THR A 65 12.87 -11.03 -0.05
N SER A 66 12.77 -12.17 0.65
CA SER A 66 12.08 -13.37 0.15
C SER A 66 10.57 -13.18 -0.04
N GLN A 67 9.99 -12.13 0.53
CA GLN A 67 8.57 -11.78 0.38
C GLN A 67 8.31 -10.82 -0.77
N ALA A 68 9.31 -10.48 -1.59
CA ALA A 68 9.11 -9.66 -2.77
C ALA A 68 8.11 -10.31 -3.75
N ARG A 69 7.24 -9.47 -4.32
CA ARG A 69 6.18 -9.85 -5.27
C ARG A 69 6.19 -8.84 -6.42
N GLY A 70 7.31 -8.75 -7.12
CA GLY A 70 7.50 -7.77 -8.20
C GLY A 70 8.08 -6.44 -7.74
N GLY A 71 8.62 -5.71 -8.72
CA GLY A 71 9.29 -4.43 -8.58
C GLY A 71 10.68 -4.56 -7.94
N ALA A 72 11.25 -3.42 -7.54
CA ALA A 72 12.50 -3.42 -6.79
C ALA A 72 12.58 -2.33 -5.71
N ARG A 73 13.25 -2.70 -4.63
CA ARG A 73 13.70 -1.82 -3.54
C ARG A 73 15.08 -1.28 -3.90
N ARG A 74 15.14 -0.03 -4.36
CA ARG A 74 16.38 0.62 -4.83
C ARG A 74 16.96 1.62 -3.83
N GLU A 75 16.20 1.94 -2.78
CA GLU A 75 16.68 2.75 -1.65
C GLU A 75 16.12 2.22 -0.33
N SER A 76 16.70 2.69 0.78
CA SER A 76 16.22 2.33 2.11
C SER A 76 14.81 2.87 2.35
N VAL A 77 14.00 2.12 3.09
CA VAL A 77 12.66 2.57 3.50
C VAL A 77 12.81 3.69 4.51
N THR A 78 12.21 4.85 4.26
CA THR A 78 12.23 5.98 5.21
C THR A 78 10.86 6.17 5.88
N SER A 79 10.56 5.26 6.82
CA SER A 79 9.31 5.29 7.58
C SER A 79 9.31 6.34 8.69
N SER A 80 8.13 6.61 9.27
CA SER A 80 8.07 7.16 10.62
C SER A 80 8.64 6.15 11.62
N ASP A 81 9.34 6.61 12.66
CA ASP A 81 9.84 5.74 13.73
C ASP A 81 8.76 5.39 14.78
N VAL A 82 7.57 5.99 14.66
CA VAL A 82 6.46 5.76 15.59
C VAL A 82 5.57 4.64 15.07
N SER A 83 5.50 3.55 15.83
CA SER A 83 4.50 2.50 15.58
C SER A 83 3.13 2.95 16.07
N THR A 84 2.14 2.89 15.17
CA THR A 84 0.78 3.42 15.39
C THR A 84 -0.27 2.33 15.60
N ASN A 85 0.13 1.06 15.57
CA ASN A 85 -0.75 -0.11 15.53
C ASN A 85 -1.69 -0.16 14.31
N LEU A 86 -1.45 0.65 13.27
CA LEU A 86 -2.24 0.56 12.05
C LEU A 86 -2.07 -0.81 11.40
N PHE A 87 -0.85 -1.29 11.19
CA PHE A 87 -0.63 -2.56 10.50
C PHE A 87 -1.29 -3.74 11.21
N SER A 88 -1.12 -3.86 12.54
CA SER A 88 -1.81 -4.92 13.30
C SER A 88 -3.34 -4.80 13.18
N THR A 89 -3.88 -3.57 13.19
CA THR A 89 -5.31 -3.34 12.97
C THR A 89 -5.77 -3.80 11.58
N LEU A 90 -4.96 -3.60 10.54
CA LEU A 90 -5.26 -4.08 9.19
C LEU A 90 -5.31 -5.62 9.14
N VAL A 91 -4.36 -6.28 9.83
CA VAL A 91 -4.33 -7.75 9.94
C VAL A 91 -5.56 -8.26 10.69
N ASP A 92 -5.89 -7.65 11.83
CA ASP A 92 -7.02 -8.06 12.68
C ASP A 92 -8.38 -7.92 11.97
N ILE A 93 -8.55 -6.85 11.18
CA ILE A 93 -9.78 -6.60 10.43
C ILE A 93 -9.81 -7.45 9.14
N GLY A 94 -8.68 -7.58 8.46
CA GLY A 94 -8.52 -8.47 7.32
C GLY A 94 -9.25 -8.06 6.04
N ASP A 95 -9.88 -6.88 5.97
CA ASP A 95 -10.52 -6.38 4.75
C ASP A 95 -9.50 -5.85 3.74
N VAL A 96 -8.47 -5.15 4.20
CA VAL A 96 -7.40 -4.57 3.37
C VAL A 96 -6.42 -5.65 2.89
N LYS A 97 -6.29 -5.80 1.57
CA LYS A 97 -5.40 -6.78 0.93
C LYS A 97 -4.09 -6.19 0.42
N ALA A 98 -4.07 -4.89 0.18
CA ALA A 98 -2.86 -4.17 -0.23
C ALA A 98 -2.85 -2.74 0.31
N THR A 99 -1.67 -2.28 0.71
CA THR A 99 -1.40 -0.88 1.04
C THR A 99 -0.44 -0.27 0.03
N PHE A 100 -0.64 1.00 -0.31
CA PHE A 100 0.16 1.70 -1.30
C PHE A 100 0.74 2.99 -0.74
N VAL A 101 2.06 3.12 -0.87
CA VAL A 101 2.85 4.25 -0.37
C VAL A 101 3.70 4.90 -1.45
N GLY A 102 4.16 6.11 -1.16
CA GLY A 102 5.15 6.82 -1.96
C GLY A 102 6.40 7.07 -1.14
N HIS A 103 6.82 8.33 -1.07
CA HIS A 103 7.90 8.82 -0.23
C HIS A 103 9.33 8.42 -0.66
N ASP A 104 9.59 7.12 -0.81
CA ASP A 104 10.87 6.59 -1.29
C ASP A 104 10.80 6.40 -2.81
N HIS A 105 11.18 7.43 -3.56
CA HIS A 105 10.87 7.59 -4.99
C HIS A 105 11.49 6.55 -5.94
N LEU A 106 12.54 5.84 -5.52
CA LEU A 106 13.22 4.82 -6.30
C LEU A 106 12.66 3.41 -6.04
N ASN A 107 11.86 3.26 -4.98
CA ASN A 107 11.18 2.03 -4.63
C ASN A 107 9.87 1.89 -5.40
N ASP A 108 9.65 0.70 -5.95
CA ASP A 108 8.41 0.33 -6.62
C ASP A 108 8.07 -1.13 -6.35
N ASP A 109 8.64 -1.77 -5.32
CA ASP A 109 8.34 -3.16 -4.99
C ASP A 109 7.02 -3.30 -4.22
N CYS A 110 6.43 -4.49 -4.32
CA CYS A 110 5.44 -5.00 -3.39
C CYS A 110 6.04 -6.13 -2.57
N ARG A 111 5.75 -6.17 -1.26
CA ARG A 111 6.14 -7.30 -0.42
C ARG A 111 4.99 -7.80 0.44
N LEU A 112 4.86 -9.11 0.53
CA LEU A 112 3.81 -9.75 1.32
C LEU A 112 4.19 -9.81 2.80
N ARG A 113 3.31 -9.35 3.68
CA ARG A 113 3.44 -9.52 5.12
C ARG A 113 2.08 -9.78 5.76
N GLU A 114 1.96 -10.89 6.48
CA GLU A 114 0.71 -11.28 7.18
C GLU A 114 -0.55 -11.19 6.30
N GLY A 115 -0.45 -11.65 5.04
CA GLY A 115 -1.57 -11.63 4.10
C GLY A 115 -1.86 -10.28 3.44
N ILE A 116 -1.08 -9.24 3.72
CA ILE A 116 -1.24 -7.89 3.15
C ILE A 116 -0.04 -7.56 2.26
N GLN A 117 -0.29 -7.06 1.05
CA GLN A 117 0.75 -6.57 0.15
C GLN A 117 1.14 -5.13 0.50
N LEU A 118 2.39 -4.93 0.90
CA LEU A 118 2.97 -3.62 1.18
C LEU A 118 3.67 -3.10 -0.08
N CYS A 119 3.04 -2.18 -0.81
CA CYS A 119 3.45 -1.76 -2.14
C CYS A 119 3.92 -0.30 -2.19
N TYR A 120 5.01 -0.05 -2.93
CA TYR A 120 5.40 1.27 -3.39
C TYR A 120 4.83 1.59 -4.77
N GLY A 121 4.44 2.85 -4.98
CA GLY A 121 3.91 3.34 -6.25
C GLY A 121 4.96 3.73 -7.31
N GLY A 122 6.25 3.80 -6.94
CA GLY A 122 7.28 4.45 -7.74
C GLY A 122 7.20 5.97 -7.71
N SER A 123 7.79 6.64 -8.71
CA SER A 123 7.82 8.10 -8.80
C SER A 123 7.43 8.61 -10.18
N VAL A 124 6.30 9.32 -10.21
CA VAL A 124 5.76 9.99 -11.41
C VAL A 124 6.20 11.45 -11.53
N GLY A 125 6.67 12.07 -10.45
CA GLY A 125 6.99 13.50 -10.42
C GLY A 125 8.25 13.83 -11.22
N LEU A 126 8.22 14.89 -12.03
CA LEU A 126 9.35 15.28 -12.89
C LEU A 126 10.18 16.45 -12.35
N THR A 127 9.61 17.30 -11.51
CA THR A 127 10.22 18.60 -11.14
C THR A 127 10.82 18.57 -9.74
N ARG A 128 9.98 18.62 -8.70
CA ARG A 128 10.40 18.67 -7.29
C ARG A 128 10.65 17.29 -6.67
N ALA A 129 10.22 16.24 -7.34
CA ALA A 129 10.45 14.88 -6.88
C ALA A 129 11.86 14.45 -7.26
N TYR A 130 12.67 14.08 -6.28
CA TYR A 130 13.98 13.48 -6.55
C TYR A 130 13.83 12.18 -7.33
N GLY A 131 14.90 11.75 -7.98
CA GLY A 131 14.97 10.53 -8.79
C GLY A 131 16.42 10.19 -9.12
N SER A 132 16.60 9.18 -9.96
CA SER A 132 17.91 8.75 -10.45
C SER A 132 17.85 8.57 -11.96
N GLY A 133 18.91 8.97 -12.67
CA GLY A 133 19.01 8.75 -14.12
C GLY A 133 19.00 7.26 -14.52
N ALA A 134 19.36 6.37 -13.59
CA ALA A 134 19.31 4.92 -13.78
C ALA A 134 17.91 4.33 -13.57
N VAL A 135 16.94 5.12 -13.10
CA VAL A 135 15.63 4.66 -12.62
C VAL A 135 14.55 5.45 -13.37
N ALA A 136 14.05 4.88 -14.47
CA ALA A 136 13.00 5.51 -15.29
C ALA A 136 11.76 5.88 -14.47
N ARG A 137 11.19 7.08 -14.68
CA ARG A 137 9.96 7.51 -14.02
C ARG A 137 8.82 6.55 -14.32
N ARG A 138 7.96 6.33 -13.34
CA ARG A 138 6.97 5.26 -13.42
C ARG A 138 5.76 5.49 -12.54
N ALA A 139 4.64 4.93 -12.97
CA ALA A 139 3.40 4.85 -12.21
C ALA A 139 3.03 3.39 -12.00
N ARG A 140 2.64 3.02 -10.78
CA ARG A 140 1.94 1.77 -10.53
C ARG A 140 0.47 1.89 -10.94
N VAL A 141 0.01 0.96 -11.76
CA VAL A 141 -1.40 0.80 -12.12
C VAL A 141 -1.99 -0.33 -11.29
N ILE A 142 -3.22 -0.12 -10.82
CA ILE A 142 -3.96 -1.05 -9.97
C ILE A 142 -5.26 -1.38 -10.70
N GLU A 143 -5.49 -2.65 -10.99
CA GLU A 143 -6.64 -3.14 -11.75
C GLU A 143 -7.47 -4.08 -10.88
N TRP A 144 -8.74 -3.74 -10.70
CA TRP A 144 -9.71 -4.66 -10.11
C TRP A 144 -10.46 -5.40 -11.22
N SER A 145 -10.66 -6.70 -11.04
CA SER A 145 -11.45 -7.50 -11.97
C SER A 145 -12.36 -8.47 -11.22
N SER A 146 -13.54 -8.71 -11.80
CA SER A 146 -14.46 -9.76 -11.40
C SER A 146 -14.79 -10.57 -12.65
N ARG A 147 -14.57 -11.88 -12.62
CA ARG A 147 -14.82 -12.78 -13.77
C ARG A 147 -15.56 -14.04 -13.29
N GLY A 148 -16.31 -14.68 -14.19
CA GLY A 148 -17.11 -15.86 -13.87
C GLY A 148 -18.54 -15.47 -13.45
N SER A 149 -19.53 -16.12 -14.08
CA SER A 149 -20.96 -15.86 -13.84
C SER A 149 -21.53 -16.65 -12.66
N GLN A 150 -21.03 -17.86 -12.42
CA GLN A 150 -21.51 -18.77 -11.36
C GLN A 150 -20.55 -18.86 -10.16
N THR A 151 -19.25 -18.65 -10.37
CA THR A 151 -18.23 -18.60 -9.31
C THR A 151 -17.36 -17.36 -9.54
N PRO A 152 -17.79 -16.18 -9.06
CA PRO A 152 -17.06 -14.95 -9.28
C PRO A 152 -15.65 -15.03 -8.69
N ILE A 153 -14.64 -14.93 -9.54
CA ILE A 153 -13.24 -14.72 -9.16
C ILE A 153 -13.00 -13.22 -9.13
N ARG A 154 -12.70 -12.69 -7.95
CA ARG A 154 -12.28 -11.30 -7.77
C ARG A 154 -10.78 -11.25 -7.63
N ALA A 155 -10.13 -10.43 -8.43
CA ALA A 155 -8.68 -10.32 -8.41
C ALA A 155 -8.23 -8.86 -8.48
N LEU A 156 -7.23 -8.55 -7.64
CA LEU A 156 -6.48 -7.31 -7.63
C LEU A 156 -5.14 -7.56 -8.35
N ARG A 157 -4.96 -6.94 -9.50
CA ARG A 157 -3.72 -7.00 -10.29
C ARG A 157 -3.04 -5.65 -10.28
N THR A 158 -1.74 -5.67 -10.51
CA THR A 158 -0.96 -4.46 -10.64
C THR A 158 0.15 -4.64 -11.65
N TRP A 159 0.56 -3.54 -12.27
CA TRP A 159 1.68 -3.46 -13.19
C TRP A 159 2.24 -2.05 -13.16
N THR A 160 3.43 -1.89 -13.73
CA THR A 160 4.15 -0.63 -13.78
C THR A 160 4.12 -0.06 -15.20
N ARG A 161 3.74 1.21 -15.31
CA ARG A 161 3.88 2.02 -16.53
C ARG A 161 5.15 2.86 -16.44
N LEU A 162 6.06 2.70 -17.38
CA LEU A 162 7.25 3.54 -17.49
C LEU A 162 6.96 4.78 -18.35
N LEU A 163 7.55 5.91 -17.99
CA LEU A 163 7.45 7.14 -18.80
C LEU A 163 8.14 6.98 -20.16
N THR A 164 9.22 6.21 -20.21
CA THR A 164 10.00 5.94 -21.43
C THR A 164 9.28 4.99 -22.38
N GLU A 165 8.42 4.13 -21.86
CA GLU A 165 7.73 3.06 -22.60
C GLU A 165 6.23 3.02 -22.26
N PRO A 166 5.48 4.11 -22.50
CA PRO A 166 4.13 4.27 -21.96
C PRO A 166 3.08 3.30 -22.54
N ALA A 167 3.38 2.64 -23.67
CA ALA A 167 2.52 1.65 -24.30
C ALA A 167 2.67 0.23 -23.69
N GLN A 168 3.74 -0.02 -22.94
CA GLN A 168 4.06 -1.34 -22.41
C GLN A 168 3.59 -1.49 -20.95
N ARG A 169 3.24 -2.73 -20.58
CA ARG A 169 3.01 -3.15 -19.20
C ARG A 169 4.26 -3.85 -18.70
N HIS A 170 4.82 -3.39 -17.59
CA HIS A 170 5.98 -4.02 -16.97
C HIS A 170 5.61 -4.58 -15.59
N ASP A 171 6.33 -5.61 -15.14
CA ASP A 171 6.21 -6.13 -13.77
C ASP A 171 4.77 -6.47 -13.34
N GLU A 172 4.00 -7.11 -14.24
CA GLU A 172 2.62 -7.47 -13.97
C GLU A 172 2.53 -8.65 -12.98
N HIS A 173 1.74 -8.50 -11.92
CA HIS A 173 1.48 -9.57 -10.94
C HIS A 173 0.13 -9.40 -10.22
N VAL A 174 -0.33 -10.51 -9.63
CA VAL A 174 -1.56 -10.56 -8.82
C VAL A 174 -1.21 -10.25 -7.36
N LEU A 175 -1.89 -9.27 -6.78
CA LEU A 175 -1.75 -8.90 -5.37
C LEU A 175 -2.70 -9.70 -4.48
N TYR A 176 -3.90 -9.98 -4.97
CA TYR A 176 -4.95 -10.70 -4.26
C TYR A 176 -5.87 -11.38 -5.27
N GLU A 177 -6.34 -12.58 -4.93
CA GLU A 177 -7.38 -13.30 -5.67
C GLU A 177 -8.25 -14.09 -4.69
N GLU A 178 -9.57 -14.05 -4.88
CA GLU A 178 -10.53 -14.87 -4.15
C GLU A 178 -11.54 -15.49 -5.11
N THR A 179 -11.97 -16.71 -4.80
CA THR A 179 -13.12 -17.36 -5.45
C THR A 179 -14.29 -17.28 -4.49
N ARG A 180 -15.43 -16.74 -4.93
CA ARG A 180 -16.68 -16.84 -4.18
C ARG A 180 -17.51 -18.00 -4.74
N GLU A 181 -17.85 -18.95 -3.88
CA GLU A 181 -18.95 -19.87 -4.14
C GLU A 181 -20.25 -19.06 -4.15
N SER A 182 -21.11 -19.31 -5.15
CA SER A 182 -22.47 -18.77 -5.09
C SER A 182 -23.19 -19.38 -3.88
N PRO A 183 -23.96 -18.59 -3.11
CA PRO A 183 -24.85 -19.18 -2.12
C PRO A 183 -25.73 -20.25 -2.78
N PRO A 184 -25.99 -21.38 -2.11
CA PRO A 184 -26.90 -22.42 -2.61
C PRO A 184 -28.32 -21.90 -2.86
#